data_AF-A0A9X0YF57-F1
#
_entry.id   AF-A0A9X0YF57-F1
#
_cell.length_a   1.000
_cell.length_b   1.000
_cell.length_c   1.000
_cell.angle_alpha   90.00
_cell.angle_beta   90.00
_cell.angle_gamma   90.00
#
_symmetry.space_group_name_H-M   'P 1'
#
loop_
_entity.id
_entity.type
_entity.pdbx_description
1 polymer ?
#
loop_
_entity_poly.entity_id
_entity_poly.type
_entity_poly.pdbx_seq_one_letter_code
_entity_poly.pdbx_strand_id
1 'polypeptide(L)'
;MKPFTSRYLLLAAFSLLLGACQSTPPAAPEATDPRAAAIAQLEQNLASSELATAEDQLAALQAQSPNDPTLEPYQRQLAEAYLQRSQIVLQKGDVNAAATALSRARALMPKAPALTGGVNSAITHARKVELDKAEEALKAAEAKPAAKVIDPA
;
A
#
# COMPACT_ATOMS: atom_id res chain seq x y z
N MET A 1 -45.71 -43.48 -13.29
CA MET A 1 -44.71 -42.64 -14.02
C MET A 1 -45.48 -41.56 -14.76
N LYS A 2 -45.33 -40.24 -14.62
CA LYS A 2 -44.24 -39.39 -14.10
C LYS A 2 -44.84 -38.13 -13.42
N PRO A 3 -44.86 -38.02 -12.08
CA PRO A 3 -45.03 -36.72 -11.40
C PRO A 3 -43.82 -35.79 -11.61
N PHE A 4 -42.76 -36.30 -12.24
CA PHE A 4 -41.52 -35.59 -12.50
C PHE A 4 -41.71 -34.44 -13.50
N THR A 5 -42.51 -34.60 -14.56
CA THR A 5 -42.66 -33.58 -15.61
C THR A 5 -43.32 -32.29 -15.10
N SER A 6 -44.27 -32.40 -14.17
CA SER A 6 -44.92 -31.23 -13.56
C SER A 6 -43.99 -30.47 -12.60
N ARG A 7 -43.11 -31.18 -11.88
CA ARG A 7 -42.10 -30.56 -11.00
C ARG A 7 -41.01 -29.84 -11.79
N TYR A 8 -40.59 -30.38 -12.93
CA TYR A 8 -39.64 -29.71 -13.83
C TYR A 8 -40.24 -28.46 -14.48
N LEU A 9 -41.54 -28.46 -14.79
CA LEU A 9 -42.22 -27.28 -15.36
C LEU A 9 -42.30 -26.15 -14.32
N LEU A 10 -42.58 -26.47 -13.05
CA LEU A 10 -42.54 -25.49 -11.95
C LEU A 10 -41.13 -24.96 -11.69
N LEU A 11 -40.12 -25.81 -11.72
CA LEU A 11 -38.72 -25.40 -11.56
C LEU A 11 -38.24 -24.51 -12.72
N ALA A 12 -38.61 -24.83 -13.96
CA ALA A 12 -38.27 -24.01 -15.13
C ALA A 12 -38.95 -22.63 -15.08
N ALA A 13 -40.21 -22.57 -14.66
CA ALA A 13 -40.92 -21.30 -14.48
C ALA A 13 -40.31 -20.46 -13.33
N PHE A 14 -39.86 -21.10 -12.24
CA PHE A 14 -39.21 -20.43 -11.13
C PHE A 14 -37.82 -19.88 -11.51
N SER A 15 -37.04 -20.61 -12.32
CA SER A 15 -35.76 -20.11 -12.85
C SER A 15 -35.91 -18.93 -13.81
N LEU A 16 -37.00 -18.89 -14.61
CA LEU A 16 -37.33 -17.73 -15.46
C LEU A 16 -37.75 -16.50 -14.63
N LEU A 17 -38.46 -16.70 -13.52
CA LEU A 17 -38.83 -15.62 -12.59
C LEU A 17 -37.63 -15.07 -11.81
N LEU A 18 -36.67 -15.91 -11.40
CA LEU A 18 -35.42 -15.43 -10.78
C LEU A 18 -34.48 -14.76 -11.80
N GLY A 19 -34.51 -15.16 -13.07
CA GLY A 19 -33.77 -14.50 -14.15
C GLY A 19 -34.29 -13.10 -14.46
N ALA A 20 -35.59 -12.83 -14.23
CA ALA A 20 -36.20 -11.52 -14.43
C ALA A 20 -35.91 -10.51 -13.30
N CYS A 21 -35.45 -10.95 -12.12
CA CYS A 21 -34.95 -10.02 -11.09
C CYS A 21 -33.50 -9.58 -11.30
N GLN A 22 -32.78 -10.17 -12.27
CA GLN A 22 -31.46 -9.72 -12.72
C GLN A 22 -31.54 -8.81 -13.95
N SER A 23 -32.73 -8.39 -14.39
CA SER A 23 -32.87 -7.28 -15.36
C SER A 23 -32.65 -5.95 -14.65
N THR A 24 -31.47 -5.79 -14.04
CA THR A 24 -30.93 -4.45 -13.88
C THR A 24 -30.61 -3.99 -15.30
N PRO A 25 -31.15 -2.86 -15.77
CA PRO A 25 -30.72 -2.28 -17.03
C PRO A 25 -29.19 -2.19 -17.00
N PRO A 26 -28.46 -2.48 -18.09
CA PRO A 26 -27.10 -2.00 -18.19
C PRO A 26 -27.21 -0.48 -18.09
N ALA A 27 -26.96 0.04 -16.89
CA ALA A 27 -26.77 1.45 -16.69
C ALA A 27 -25.78 1.88 -17.78
N ALA A 28 -26.12 2.97 -18.46
CA ALA A 28 -25.21 3.66 -19.37
C ALA A 28 -23.81 3.63 -18.74
N PRO A 29 -22.72 3.52 -19.53
CA PRO A 29 -21.36 3.54 -18.99
C PRO A 29 -21.21 4.81 -18.16
N GLU A 30 -21.50 4.71 -16.87
CA GLU A 30 -21.34 5.78 -15.91
C GLU A 30 -19.85 6.05 -16.02
N ALA A 31 -19.51 7.27 -16.43
CA ALA A 31 -18.13 7.68 -16.57
C ALA A 31 -17.40 7.20 -15.33
N THR A 32 -16.58 6.15 -15.49
CA THR A 32 -15.97 5.45 -14.37
C THR A 32 -15.34 6.50 -13.51
N ASP A 33 -15.83 6.67 -12.29
CA ASP A 33 -15.29 7.67 -11.39
C ASP A 33 -13.77 7.44 -11.35
N PRO A 34 -12.95 8.39 -11.83
CA PRO A 34 -11.51 8.18 -11.94
C PRO A 34 -10.91 7.81 -10.58
N ARG A 35 -11.57 8.21 -9.49
CA ARG A 35 -11.25 7.81 -8.13
C ARG A 35 -11.54 6.34 -7.86
N ALA A 36 -12.70 5.84 -8.23
CA ALA A 36 -13.07 4.44 -8.07
C ALA A 36 -12.15 3.52 -8.89
N ALA A 37 -11.79 3.93 -10.10
CA ALA A 37 -10.80 3.21 -10.92
C ALA A 37 -9.41 3.17 -10.24
N ALA A 38 -8.96 4.28 -9.65
CA ALA A 38 -7.68 4.33 -8.95
C ALA A 38 -7.69 3.48 -7.66
N ILE A 39 -8.81 3.40 -6.94
CA ILE A 39 -8.96 2.51 -5.78
C ILE A 39 -8.92 1.04 -6.22
N ALA A 40 -9.62 0.67 -7.30
CA ALA A 40 -9.57 -0.69 -7.83
C ALA A 40 -8.14 -1.10 -8.26
N GLN A 41 -7.39 -0.17 -8.86
CA GLN A 41 -5.99 -0.41 -9.21
C GLN A 41 -5.10 -0.59 -7.97
N LEU A 42 -5.33 0.20 -6.92
CA LEU A 42 -4.64 0.07 -5.63
C LEU A 42 -4.88 -1.31 -5.01
N GLU A 43 -6.14 -1.78 -4.99
CA GLU A 43 -6.50 -3.11 -4.49
C GLU A 43 -5.81 -4.22 -5.29
N GLN A 44 -5.77 -4.08 -6.62
CA GLN A 44 -5.07 -5.04 -7.49
C GLN A 44 -3.57 -5.09 -7.20
N ASN A 45 -2.94 -3.94 -6.98
CA ASN A 45 -1.52 -3.86 -6.66
C ASN A 45 -1.22 -4.43 -5.27
N LEU A 46 -2.09 -4.19 -4.29
CA LEU A 46 -2.01 -4.81 -2.97
C LEU A 46 -2.14 -6.34 -3.08
N ALA A 47 -3.09 -6.84 -3.86
CA ALA A 47 -3.27 -8.28 -4.11
C ALA A 47 -2.07 -8.90 -4.84
N SER A 48 -1.44 -8.14 -5.75
CA SER A 48 -0.25 -8.56 -6.49
C SER A 48 1.05 -8.37 -5.70
N SER A 49 0.98 -7.90 -4.46
CA SER A 49 2.14 -7.56 -3.62
C SER A 49 3.08 -6.50 -4.23
N GLU A 50 2.57 -5.65 -5.12
CA GLU A 50 3.29 -4.52 -5.70
C GLU A 50 3.27 -3.33 -4.73
N LEU A 51 3.95 -3.48 -3.60
CA LEU A 51 3.85 -2.54 -2.47
C LEU A 51 4.31 -1.12 -2.81
N ALA A 52 5.33 -0.97 -3.64
CA ALA A 52 5.81 0.35 -4.05
C ALA A 52 4.78 1.08 -4.94
N THR A 53 4.23 0.39 -5.94
CA THR A 53 3.19 0.94 -6.82
C THR A 53 1.92 1.28 -6.04
N ALA A 54 1.52 0.40 -5.11
CA ALA A 54 0.38 0.63 -4.23
C ALA A 54 0.59 1.86 -3.32
N GLU A 55 1.80 2.04 -2.77
CA GLU A 55 2.15 3.22 -1.97
C GLU A 55 2.03 4.52 -2.76
N ASP A 56 2.57 4.57 -3.98
CA ASP A 56 2.50 5.75 -4.85
C ASP A 56 1.06 6.10 -5.22
N GLN A 57 0.23 5.09 -5.51
CA GLN A 57 -1.19 5.29 -5.82
C GLN A 57 -1.99 5.78 -4.62
N LEU A 58 -1.70 5.23 -3.44
CA LEU A 58 -2.31 5.68 -2.19
C LEU A 58 -1.92 7.13 -1.89
N ALA A 59 -0.66 7.51 -2.10
CA ALA A 59 -0.19 8.89 -1.93
C ALA A 59 -0.87 9.85 -2.92
N ALA A 60 -1.07 9.44 -4.18
CA ALA A 60 -1.80 10.22 -5.17
C ALA A 60 -3.28 10.41 -4.77
N LEU A 61 -3.94 9.36 -4.28
CA LEU A 61 -5.31 9.42 -3.76
C LEU A 61 -5.41 10.33 -2.52
N GLN A 62 -4.44 10.25 -1.60
CA GLN A 62 -4.37 11.13 -0.42
C GLN A 62 -4.09 12.59 -0.79
N ALA A 63 -3.31 12.87 -1.84
CA ALA A 63 -3.06 14.22 -2.32
C ALA A 63 -4.34 14.89 -2.87
N GLN A 64 -5.21 14.10 -3.49
CA GLN A 64 -6.52 14.55 -3.97
C GLN A 64 -7.52 14.76 -2.82
N SER A 65 -7.42 13.97 -1.75
CA SER A 65 -8.33 14.04 -0.60
C SER A 65 -7.57 13.85 0.71
N PRO A 66 -6.87 14.89 1.19
CA PRO A 66 -6.15 14.82 2.45
C PRO A 66 -7.16 14.67 3.58
N ASN A 67 -7.03 13.60 4.37
CA ASN A 67 -7.94 13.19 5.46
C ASN A 67 -9.22 12.42 5.05
N ASP A 68 -9.24 11.76 3.90
CA ASP A 68 -10.34 10.83 3.63
C ASP A 68 -10.24 9.56 4.51
N PRO A 69 -11.22 9.31 5.42
CA PRO A 69 -11.21 8.14 6.30
C PRO A 69 -11.38 6.81 5.53
N THR A 70 -11.90 6.83 4.31
CA THR A 70 -12.03 5.64 3.46
C THR A 70 -10.68 5.07 3.02
N LEU A 71 -9.60 5.87 3.11
CA LEU A 71 -8.25 5.44 2.75
C LEU A 71 -7.49 4.76 3.89
N GLU A 72 -7.96 4.89 5.14
CA GLU A 72 -7.35 4.25 6.31
C GLU A 72 -7.24 2.71 6.21
N PRO A 73 -8.27 1.95 5.76
CA PRO A 73 -8.13 0.50 5.63
C PRO A 73 -7.02 0.10 4.65
N TYR A 74 -6.87 0.81 3.53
CA TYR A 74 -5.82 0.52 2.55
C TYR A 74 -4.42 0.89 3.07
N GLN A 75 -4.28 1.99 3.82
CA GLN A 75 -3.05 2.33 4.52
C GLN A 75 -2.61 1.22 5.48
N ARG A 76 -3.57 0.67 6.25
CA ARG A 76 -3.32 -0.43 7.18
C ARG A 76 -2.89 -1.70 6.46
N GLN A 77 -3.58 -2.08 5.38
CA GLN A 77 -3.23 -3.24 4.57
C GLN A 77 -1.82 -3.11 3.98
N LEU A 78 -1.48 -1.94 3.45
CA LEU A 78 -0.14 -1.67 2.91
C LEU A 78 0.94 -1.76 3.99
N ALA A 79 0.68 -1.18 5.17
CA ALA A 79 1.59 -1.28 6.31
C ALA A 79 1.80 -2.74 6.75
N GLU A 80 0.73 -3.53 6.83
CA GLU A 80 0.79 -4.95 7.18
C GLU A 80 1.56 -5.77 6.15
N ALA A 81 1.37 -5.50 4.85
CA ALA A 81 2.13 -6.15 3.80
C ALA A 81 3.64 -5.84 3.88
N TYR A 82 4.01 -4.59 4.20
CA TYR A 82 5.40 -4.22 4.46
C TYR A 82 5.96 -4.89 5.73
N LEU A 83 5.15 -5.08 6.77
CA LEU A 83 5.56 -5.83 7.96
C LEU A 83 5.86 -7.30 7.63
N GLN A 84 4.96 -7.96 6.89
CA GLN A 84 5.16 -9.34 6.45
C GLN A 84 6.43 -9.48 5.60
N ARG A 85 6.64 -8.54 4.66
CA ARG A 85 7.86 -8.49 3.86
C ARG A 85 9.09 -8.32 4.73
N SER A 86 9.07 -7.42 5.72
CA SER A 86 10.18 -7.20 6.64
C SER A 86 10.55 -8.47 7.40
N GLN A 87 9.54 -9.25 7.84
CA GLN A 87 9.77 -10.51 8.53
C GLN A 87 10.46 -11.54 7.62
N ILE A 88 10.08 -11.60 6.34
CA ILE A 88 10.69 -12.48 5.35
C ILE A 88 12.15 -12.09 5.08
N VAL A 89 12.45 -10.79 4.90
CA VAL A 89 13.84 -10.36 4.68
C VAL A 89 14.71 -10.48 5.93
N LEU A 90 14.14 -10.33 7.14
CA LEU A 90 14.83 -10.66 8.39
C LEU A 90 15.22 -12.13 8.45
N GLN A 91 14.30 -13.04 8.10
CA GLN A 91 14.59 -14.48 8.05
C GLN A 91 15.70 -14.82 7.04
N LYS A 92 15.81 -14.03 5.96
CA LYS A 92 16.87 -14.16 4.95
C LYS A 92 18.20 -13.55 5.38
N GLY A 93 18.26 -12.92 6.56
CA GLY A 93 19.47 -12.27 7.09
C GLY A 93 19.71 -10.85 6.56
N ASP A 94 18.82 -10.30 5.74
CA ASP A 94 18.94 -8.94 5.22
C ASP A 94 18.27 -7.94 6.18
N VAL A 95 19.01 -7.60 7.23
CA VAL A 95 18.57 -6.69 8.30
C VAL A 95 18.40 -5.25 7.77
N ASN A 96 19.16 -4.85 6.75
CA ASN A 96 19.07 -3.52 6.17
C ASN A 96 17.76 -3.35 5.38
N ALA A 97 17.45 -4.31 4.49
CA ALA A 97 16.19 -4.30 3.77
C ALA A 97 14.97 -4.39 4.71
N ALA A 98 15.10 -5.16 5.80
CA ALA A 98 14.08 -5.25 6.83
C ALA A 98 13.84 -3.92 7.54
N ALA A 99 14.90 -3.23 7.94
CA ALA A 99 14.81 -1.93 8.61
C ALA A 99 14.15 -0.89 7.70
N THR A 100 14.47 -0.88 6.40
CA THR A 100 13.81 -0.02 5.42
C THR A 100 12.32 -0.33 5.29
N ALA A 101 11.95 -1.60 5.14
CA ALA A 101 10.55 -2.02 5.05
C ALA A 101 9.74 -1.66 6.31
N LEU A 102 10.32 -1.90 7.50
CA LEU A 102 9.71 -1.50 8.79
C LEU A 102 9.55 0.01 8.92
N SER A 103 10.52 0.78 8.46
CA SER A 103 10.42 2.24 8.50
C SER A 103 9.28 2.75 7.61
N ARG A 104 9.05 2.14 6.44
CA ARG A 104 7.92 2.47 5.56
C ARG A 104 6.59 2.05 6.16
N ALA A 105 6.49 0.82 6.68
CA ALA A 105 5.28 0.35 7.37
C ALA A 105 4.85 1.30 8.50
N ARG A 106 5.81 1.78 9.30
CA ARG A 106 5.55 2.72 10.40
C ARG A 106 5.14 4.11 9.93
N ALA A 107 5.59 4.54 8.75
CA ALA A 107 5.17 5.81 8.15
C ALA A 107 3.72 5.75 7.64
N LEU A 108 3.31 4.58 7.15
CA LEU A 108 1.98 4.30 6.58
C LEU A 108 0.93 3.94 7.62
N MET A 109 1.33 3.55 8.84
CA MET A 109 0.38 3.34 9.92
C MET A 109 -0.35 4.64 10.25
N PRO A 110 -1.70 4.66 10.25
CA PRO A 110 -2.46 5.82 10.65
C PRO A 110 -2.11 6.17 12.11
N LYS A 111 -1.37 7.26 12.30
CA LYS A 111 -1.09 7.78 13.63
C LYS A 111 -2.38 8.35 14.20
N ALA A 112 -2.65 8.01 15.46
CA ALA A 112 -3.80 8.50 16.19
C ALA A 112 -4.04 10.01 15.91
N PRO A 113 -5.28 10.44 15.62
CA PRO A 113 -5.62 11.82 15.24
C PRO A 113 -5.16 12.92 16.21
N ALA A 114 -4.72 12.55 17.41
CA ALA A 114 -4.22 13.48 18.42
C ALA A 114 -2.81 14.03 18.15
N LEU A 115 -2.04 13.52 17.17
CA LEU A 115 -0.60 13.83 17.05
C LEU A 115 -0.14 14.36 15.67
N THR A 116 -1.04 14.58 14.72
CA THR A 116 -0.67 14.78 13.30
C THR A 116 -0.33 16.23 12.90
N GLY A 117 -0.72 17.24 13.69
CA GLY A 117 -0.60 18.64 13.27
C GLY A 117 0.82 19.26 13.37
N GLY A 118 1.54 19.03 14.47
CA GLY A 118 2.81 19.73 14.74
C GLY A 118 4.04 18.84 14.94
N VAL A 119 3.84 17.62 15.42
CA VAL A 119 4.95 16.71 15.77
C VAL A 119 5.52 16.03 14.52
N ASN A 120 4.73 15.85 13.47
CA ASN A 120 5.16 15.14 12.27
C ASN A 120 6.11 15.96 11.37
N SER A 121 5.88 17.27 11.23
CA SER A 121 6.82 18.17 10.54
C SER A 121 8.14 18.25 11.32
N ALA A 122 8.07 18.32 12.65
CA ALA A 122 9.25 18.33 13.52
C ALA A 122 10.07 17.02 13.42
N ILE A 123 9.43 15.86 13.42
CA ILE A 123 10.12 14.56 13.27
C ILE A 123 10.72 14.42 11.86
N THR A 124 9.99 14.85 10.82
CA THR A 124 10.50 14.80 9.44
C THR A 124 11.69 15.72 9.26
N HIS A 125 11.62 16.95 9.79
CA HIS A 125 12.76 17.87 9.80
C HIS A 125 13.95 17.34 10.60
N ALA A 126 13.71 16.80 11.80
CA ALA A 126 14.79 16.24 12.62
C ALA A 126 15.50 15.07 11.92
N ARG A 127 14.75 14.21 11.23
CA ARG A 127 15.32 13.09 10.49
C ARG A 127 16.07 13.51 9.24
N LYS A 128 15.59 14.55 8.55
CA LYS A 128 16.30 15.16 7.43
C LYS A 128 17.63 15.76 7.89
N VAL A 129 17.64 16.49 9.01
CA VAL A 129 18.86 17.06 9.61
C VAL A 129 19.86 15.96 10.00
N GLU A 130 19.41 14.84 10.56
CA GLU A 130 20.31 13.73 10.88
C GLU A 130 20.86 13.02 9.63
N LEU A 131 20.07 12.88 8.58
CA LEU A 131 20.54 12.36 7.29
C LEU A 131 21.57 13.29 6.63
N ASP A 132 21.31 14.59 6.63
CA ASP A 132 22.23 15.59 6.07
C ASP A 132 23.57 15.58 6.84
N LYS A 133 23.55 15.49 8.18
CA LYS A 133 24.76 15.33 8.99
C LYS A 133 25.51 14.03 8.70
N ALA A 134 24.79 12.93 8.49
CA ALA A 134 25.41 11.64 8.18
C ALA A 134 26.10 11.67 6.81
N GLU A 135 25.51 12.35 5.82
CA GLU A 135 26.13 12.57 4.50
C GLU A 135 27.35 13.50 4.58
N GLU A 136 27.30 14.55 5.39
CA GLU A 136 28.47 15.41 5.63
C GLU A 136 29.61 14.66 6.31
N ALA A 137 29.29 13.81 7.30
CA ALA A 137 30.27 12.96 7.96
C ALA A 137 30.89 11.94 7.00
N LEU A 138 30.09 11.38 6.08
CA LEU A 138 30.57 10.47 5.04
C LEU A 138 31.53 11.21 4.07
N LYS A 139 31.14 12.40 3.58
CA LYS A 139 31.98 13.24 2.71
C LYS A 139 33.27 13.68 3.40
N ALA A 140 33.21 14.01 4.69
CA ALA A 140 34.40 14.35 5.48
C ALA A 140 35.33 13.16 5.73
N ALA A 141 34.77 11.94 5.81
CA ALA A 141 35.55 10.71 5.89
C ALA A 141 36.20 10.35 4.55
N GLU A 142 35.51 10.57 3.42
CA GLU A 142 36.03 10.37 2.07
C GLU A 142 37.10 11.40 1.67
N ALA A 143 37.01 12.63 2.20
CA ALA A 143 38.01 13.67 1.98
C ALA A 143 39.29 13.50 2.82
N LYS A 144 39.35 12.54 3.76
CA LYS A 144 40.60 12.21 4.46
C LYS A 144 41.48 11.37 3.52
N PRO A 145 42.68 11.83 3.15
CA PRO A 145 43.55 11.08 2.25
C PRO A 145 43.95 9.75 2.91
N ALA A 146 43.78 8.65 2.16
CA ALA A 146 44.24 7.34 2.57
C ALA A 146 45.73 7.40 2.94
N ALA A 147 46.05 6.99 4.17
CA ALA A 147 47.40 6.99 4.68
C ALA A 147 48.32 6.22 3.72
N LYS A 148 49.39 6.90 3.30
CA LYS A 148 50.45 6.37 2.44
C LYS A 148 50.99 5.07 3.03
N VAL A 149 50.64 3.95 2.41
CA VAL A 149 51.32 2.66 2.62
C VAL A 149 52.75 2.86 2.15
N ILE A 150 53.68 3.02 3.10
CA ILE A 150 55.11 2.97 2.84
C ILE A 150 55.51 1.51 3.07
N ASP A 151 55.90 0.84 1.99
CA ASP A 151 56.48 -0.50 1.97
C ASP A 151 57.76 -0.56 2.83
N PRO A 152 57.95 -1.58 3.69
CA PRO A 152 59.25 -1.89 4.24
C PRO A 152 60.05 -2.75 3.24
N ALA A 153 61.10 -2.17 2.67
CA ALA A 153 62.17 -2.90 1.97
C ALA A 153 63.25 -3.35 2.95
#